data_AF-A0A951RLA5-F1
#
_entry.id   AF-A0A951RLA5-F1
#
_cell.length_a   1.000
_cell.length_b   1.000
_cell.length_c   1.000
_cell.angle_alpha   90.00
_cell.angle_beta   90.00
_cell.angle_gamma   90.00
#
_symmetry.space_group_name_H-M   'P 1'
#
loop_
_entity.id
_entity.type
_entity.pdbx_description
1 polymer ?
#
loop_
_entity_poly.entity_id
_entity_poly.type
_entity_poly.pdbx_seq_one_letter_code
_entity_poly.pdbx_strand_id
1 'polypeptide(L)'
;MIKLIRRFFNLKNSSETENNGSKHQRNIMAGPKMIIDGKTFVKVKLRFVDSLDFNTARYIDNLETEINSQKLEIEKLIILAADNEKMINDLQNLSINLLYESRTNSKKIKDENSELRIENQKHQNRSSSYENECKKMKKRIIELNSQLIKSNNKATANENKIRSLEQTILWLKSSESSIVPSLNKIARLKSDLQNAENKLSAIKKESEQKDLLIETLTKRILDHERKLYLLETKIKE
;
A
#
# COMPACT_ATOMS: atom_id res chain seq x y z
N MET A 1 2.51 83.04 16.92
CA MET A 1 3.23 83.94 15.98
C MET A 1 3.38 85.37 16.54
N ILE A 2 2.30 86.07 16.94
CA ILE A 2 2.35 87.44 17.50
C ILE A 2 3.21 87.58 18.78
N LYS A 3 3.27 86.54 19.63
CA LYS A 3 4.12 86.52 20.85
C LYS A 3 5.63 86.51 20.57
N LEU A 4 6.08 85.94 19.46
CA LEU A 4 7.52 85.88 19.12
C LEU A 4 8.01 87.23 18.60
N ILE A 5 7.21 87.87 17.75
CA ILE A 5 7.51 89.20 17.21
C ILE A 5 7.63 90.23 18.35
N ARG A 6 6.76 90.14 19.38
CA ARG A 6 6.82 91.04 20.55
C ARG A 6 8.11 90.94 21.37
N ARG A 7 8.72 89.74 21.45
CA ARG A 7 10.00 89.54 22.15
C ARG A 7 11.19 90.10 21.39
N PHE A 8 11.15 90.06 20.06
CA PHE A 8 12.24 90.58 19.21
C PHE A 8 12.34 92.12 19.22
N PHE A 9 11.23 92.84 19.41
CA PHE A 9 11.20 94.31 19.31
C PHE A 9 11.15 95.08 20.66
N ASN A 10 11.19 94.41 21.81
CA ASN A 10 11.20 95.06 23.14
C ASN A 10 10.11 96.14 23.35
N LEU A 11 8.93 95.97 22.74
CA LEU A 11 7.83 96.91 22.88
C LEU A 11 7.16 96.72 24.26
N LYS A 12 7.51 97.59 25.22
CA LYS A 12 6.85 97.69 26.53
C LYS A 12 5.42 98.21 26.37
N ASN A 13 4.46 97.56 27.01
CA ASN A 13 3.08 98.01 27.12
C ASN A 13 3.06 99.40 27.80
N SER A 14 2.70 100.44 27.05
CA SER A 14 2.45 101.78 27.59
C SER A 14 0.97 101.96 27.86
N SER A 15 0.53 101.44 29.00
CA SER A 15 -0.65 101.94 29.71
C SER A 15 -0.14 102.43 31.06
N GLU A 16 -0.48 103.67 31.41
CA GLU A 16 -0.11 104.39 32.64
C GLU A 16 1.25 105.11 32.61
N THR A 17 1.24 106.35 32.10
CA THR A 17 1.86 107.55 32.71
C THR A 17 1.67 108.74 31.78
N GLU A 18 0.49 109.34 31.84
CA GLU A 18 0.34 110.75 31.50
C GLU A 18 1.24 111.57 32.45
N ASN A 19 1.87 112.63 31.93
CA ASN A 19 2.67 113.65 32.64
C ASN A 19 4.18 113.44 32.88
N ASN A 20 4.84 112.48 32.23
CA ASN A 20 6.30 112.54 32.15
C ASN A 20 6.80 112.18 30.75
N GLY A 21 6.97 113.20 29.90
CA GLY A 21 7.55 113.05 28.56
C GLY A 21 8.81 112.18 28.57
N SER A 22 9.04 111.47 27.45
CA SER A 22 10.14 110.52 27.33
C SER A 22 11.46 111.16 27.76
N LYS A 23 12.38 110.39 28.34
CA LYS A 23 13.68 110.90 28.81
C LYS A 23 14.41 111.67 27.70
N HIS A 24 14.20 111.26 26.45
CA HIS A 24 14.68 111.95 25.26
C HIS A 24 14.03 113.32 25.05
N GLN A 25 12.71 113.43 25.18
CA GLN A 25 11.95 114.67 25.00
C GLN A 25 12.27 115.71 26.09
N ARG A 26 12.47 115.27 27.34
CA ARG A 26 12.96 116.14 28.43
C ARG A 26 14.36 116.67 28.16
N ASN A 27 15.26 115.83 27.65
CA ASN A 27 16.62 116.24 27.29
C ASN A 27 16.67 117.20 26.10
N ILE A 28 15.73 117.08 25.15
CA ILE A 28 15.58 118.04 24.04
C ILE A 28 15.10 119.39 24.57
N MET A 29 14.10 119.43 25.46
CA MET A 29 13.58 120.69 25.98
C MET A 29 14.58 121.48 26.83
N ALA A 30 15.49 120.79 27.54
CA ALA A 30 16.56 121.37 28.35
C ALA A 30 17.87 121.60 27.59
N GLY A 31 17.94 121.24 26.31
CA GLY A 31 19.15 121.36 25.50
C GLY A 31 19.49 122.81 25.11
N PRO A 32 20.74 123.09 24.69
CA PRO A 32 21.16 124.41 24.24
C PRO A 32 20.30 124.87 23.06
N LYS A 33 19.64 126.02 23.21
CA LYS A 33 18.75 126.62 22.20
C LYS A 33 19.50 127.63 21.36
N MET A 34 19.12 127.74 20.09
CA MET A 34 19.59 128.77 19.17
C MET A 34 18.40 129.47 18.52
N ILE A 35 18.54 130.75 18.20
CA ILE A 35 17.48 131.54 17.56
C ILE A 35 17.89 131.75 16.11
N ILE A 36 17.00 131.38 15.18
CA ILE A 36 17.15 131.60 13.74
C ILE A 36 15.85 132.26 13.27
N ASP A 37 15.94 133.42 12.63
CA ASP A 37 14.80 134.18 12.10
C ASP A 37 13.65 134.39 13.11
N GLY A 38 14.01 134.76 14.34
CA GLY A 38 13.06 135.03 15.42
C GLY A 38 12.39 133.80 16.04
N LYS A 39 12.71 132.57 15.58
CA LYS A 39 12.18 131.32 16.15
C LYS A 39 13.27 130.56 16.91
N THR A 40 12.91 129.97 18.05
CA THR A 40 13.82 129.21 18.92
C THR A 40 13.86 127.74 18.51
N PHE A 41 15.06 127.22 18.27
CA PHE A 41 15.32 125.82 17.93
C PHE A 41 16.28 125.18 18.95
N VAL A 42 16.17 123.87 19.15
CA VAL A 42 17.07 123.11 20.04
C VAL A 42 18.20 122.48 19.23
N LYS A 43 19.46 122.69 19.64
CA LYS A 43 20.61 122.05 19.01
C LYS A 43 20.75 120.60 19.49
N VAL A 44 20.39 119.65 18.63
CA VAL A 44 20.53 118.21 18.90
C VAL A 44 21.84 117.70 18.30
N LYS A 45 22.74 117.15 19.11
CA LYS A 45 23.97 116.50 18.63
C LYS A 45 23.65 115.04 18.29
N LEU A 46 23.40 114.77 17.02
CA LEU A 46 23.22 113.40 16.52
C LEU A 46 24.58 112.68 16.60
N ARG A 47 24.70 111.72 17.52
CA ARG A 47 25.75 110.71 17.43
C ARG A 47 25.19 109.61 16.56
N PHE A 48 25.57 109.57 15.29
CA PHE A 48 25.43 108.34 14.52
C PHE A 48 26.39 107.35 15.14
N VAL A 49 25.85 106.33 15.80
CA VAL A 49 26.63 105.31 16.49
C VAL A 49 26.77 104.15 15.51
N ASP A 50 28.00 103.74 15.20
CA ASP A 50 28.42 102.55 14.42
C ASP A 50 27.75 101.20 14.83
N SER A 51 26.83 101.25 15.78
CA SER A 51 25.96 100.17 16.25
C SER A 51 24.96 99.62 15.22
N LEU A 52 24.66 100.34 14.13
CA LEU A 52 23.88 99.79 13.02
C LEU A 52 24.73 98.81 12.21
N ASP A 53 25.98 99.16 11.91
CA ASP A 53 26.89 98.32 11.13
C ASP A 53 27.25 97.03 11.89
N PHE A 54 27.43 97.08 13.22
CA PHE A 54 27.73 95.91 14.03
C PHE A 54 26.60 94.86 14.06
N ASN A 55 25.33 95.29 14.18
CA ASN A 55 24.20 94.37 14.17
C ASN A 55 23.97 93.75 12.79
N THR A 56 24.25 94.51 11.73
CA THR A 56 24.11 94.03 10.36
C THR A 56 25.21 93.03 10.03
N ALA A 57 26.46 93.28 10.45
CA ALA A 57 27.58 92.34 10.30
C ALA A 57 27.30 91.01 11.02
N ARG A 58 26.83 91.05 12.28
CA ARG A 58 26.48 89.82 13.03
C ARG A 58 25.34 89.03 12.38
N TYR A 59 24.38 89.72 11.77
CA TYR A 59 23.30 89.08 11.03
C TYR A 59 23.81 88.39 9.75
N ILE A 60 24.73 89.05 9.03
CA ILE A 60 25.41 88.47 7.87
C ILE A 60 26.21 87.23 8.28
N ASP A 61 27.01 87.30 9.35
CA ASP A 61 27.76 86.14 9.84
C ASP A 61 26.84 84.96 10.16
N ASN A 62 25.71 85.20 10.83
CA ASN A 62 24.74 84.15 11.14
C ASN A 62 24.16 83.53 9.86
N LEU A 63 23.78 84.35 8.87
CA LEU A 63 23.28 83.86 7.58
C LEU A 63 24.34 83.03 6.84
N GLU A 64 25.60 83.45 6.88
CA GLU A 64 26.71 82.69 6.28
C GLU A 64 26.89 81.33 6.97
N THR A 65 26.80 81.28 8.30
CA THR A 65 26.86 79.99 9.02
C THR A 65 25.68 79.08 8.69
N GLU A 66 24.48 79.63 8.52
CA GLU A 66 23.28 78.88 8.14
C GLU A 66 23.35 78.39 6.68
N ILE A 67 23.84 79.22 5.76
CA ILE A 67 24.09 78.81 4.38
C ILE A 67 25.11 77.67 4.33
N ASN A 68 26.19 77.76 5.11
CA ASN A 68 27.21 76.71 5.14
C ASN A 68 26.69 75.42 5.77
N SER A 69 25.87 75.49 6.82
CA SER A 69 25.25 74.30 7.41
C SER A 69 24.25 73.64 6.45
N GLN A 70 23.44 74.43 5.75
CA GLN A 70 22.50 73.93 4.73
C GLN A 70 23.23 73.30 3.54
N LYS A 71 24.34 73.86 3.09
CA LYS A 71 25.18 73.25 2.03
C LYS A 71 25.69 71.87 2.43
N LEU A 72 26.20 71.73 3.65
CA LEU A 72 26.66 70.43 4.18
C LEU A 72 25.51 69.43 4.29
N GLU A 73 24.31 69.87 4.63
CA GLU A 73 23.12 69.01 4.66
C GLU A 73 22.71 68.55 3.25
N ILE A 74 22.73 69.44 2.26
CA ILE A 74 22.46 69.10 0.86
C ILE A 74 23.46 68.07 0.35
N GLU A 75 24.75 68.23 0.63
CA GLU A 75 25.79 67.26 0.23
C GLU A 75 25.52 65.87 0.83
N LYS A 76 25.13 65.80 2.11
CA LYS A 76 24.75 64.53 2.75
C LYS A 76 23.53 63.90 2.09
N LEU A 77 22.52 64.69 1.75
CA LEU A 77 21.32 64.19 1.06
C LEU A 77 21.63 63.67 -0.34
N ILE A 78 22.56 64.30 -1.07
CA ILE A 78 23.02 63.83 -2.38
C ILE A 78 23.71 62.46 -2.25
N ILE A 79 24.59 62.28 -1.27
CA ILE A 79 25.26 60.99 -1.02
C ILE A 79 24.24 59.91 -0.69
N LEU A 80 23.31 60.21 0.23
CA LEU A 80 22.24 59.27 0.60
C LEU A 80 21.33 58.92 -0.58
N ALA A 81 21.04 59.88 -1.45
CA ALA A 81 20.25 59.62 -2.66
C ALA A 81 20.98 58.65 -3.61
N ALA A 82 22.29 58.85 -3.83
CA ALA A 82 23.10 57.94 -4.65
C ALA A 82 23.18 56.52 -4.06
N ASP A 83 23.35 56.41 -2.74
CA ASP A 83 23.36 55.11 -2.05
C ASP A 83 21.99 54.40 -2.16
N ASN A 84 20.90 55.16 -2.03
CA ASN A 84 19.55 54.63 -2.21
C ASN A 84 19.30 54.17 -3.65
N GLU A 85 19.75 54.90 -4.66
CA GLU A 85 19.66 54.47 -6.06
C GLU A 85 20.41 53.17 -6.31
N LYS A 86 21.61 53.02 -5.74
CA LYS A 86 22.37 51.78 -5.82
C LYS A 86 21.60 50.62 -5.16
N MET A 87 21.05 50.83 -3.97
CA MET A 87 20.28 49.81 -3.26
C MET A 87 19.00 49.43 -4.00
N ILE A 88 18.33 50.39 -4.64
CA ILE A 88 17.16 50.14 -5.49
C ILE A 88 17.55 49.24 -6.68
N ASN A 89 18.67 49.54 -7.35
CA ASN A 89 19.15 48.72 -8.47
C ASN A 89 19.51 47.30 -8.03
N ASP A 90 20.18 47.14 -6.89
CA ASP A 90 20.52 45.83 -6.34
C ASP A 90 19.26 45.02 -6.01
N LEU A 91 18.24 45.65 -5.42
CA LEU A 91 16.94 45.03 -5.13
C LEU A 91 16.18 44.64 -6.41
N GLN A 92 16.22 45.47 -7.45
CA GLN A 92 15.60 45.16 -8.74
C GLN A 92 16.27 43.95 -9.40
N ASN A 93 17.61 43.90 -9.39
CA ASN A 93 18.37 42.77 -9.92
C ASN A 93 18.07 41.48 -9.15
N LEU A 94 18.03 41.55 -7.82
CA LEU A 94 17.65 40.41 -6.98
C LEU A 94 16.22 39.94 -7.29
N SER A 95 15.27 40.87 -7.44
CA SER A 95 13.88 40.56 -7.77
C SER A 95 13.76 39.82 -9.10
N ILE A 96 14.47 40.29 -10.13
CA ILE A 96 14.49 39.64 -11.45
C ILE A 96 15.05 38.22 -11.34
N ASN A 97 16.16 38.03 -10.62
CA ASN A 97 16.78 36.73 -10.44
C ASN A 97 15.87 35.75 -9.68
N LEU A 98 15.23 36.20 -8.60
CA LEU A 98 14.29 35.38 -7.82
C LEU A 98 13.07 34.98 -8.65
N LEU A 99 12.55 35.89 -9.49
CA LEU A 99 11.43 35.57 -10.39
C LEU A 99 11.83 34.53 -11.43
N TYR A 100 13.03 34.62 -11.98
CA TYR A 100 13.56 33.64 -12.93
C TYR A 100 13.75 32.27 -12.28
N GLU A 101 14.38 32.22 -11.10
CA GLU A 101 14.59 30.99 -10.34
C GLU A 101 13.24 30.35 -9.93
N SER A 102 12.29 31.15 -9.45
CA SER A 102 10.95 30.66 -9.10
C SER A 102 10.23 30.03 -10.29
N ARG A 103 10.30 30.66 -11.48
CA ARG A 103 9.69 30.12 -12.71
C ARG A 103 10.36 28.82 -13.14
N THR A 104 11.68 28.76 -13.13
CA THR A 104 12.42 27.54 -13.52
C THR A 104 12.16 26.39 -12.57
N ASN A 105 12.16 26.63 -11.25
CA ASN A 105 11.82 25.63 -10.24
C ASN A 105 10.37 25.17 -10.36
N SER A 106 9.42 26.08 -10.60
CA SER A 106 8.02 25.73 -10.83
C SER A 106 7.85 24.81 -12.05
N LYS A 107 8.60 25.05 -13.12
CA LYS A 107 8.59 24.19 -14.30
C LYS A 107 9.17 22.80 -14.00
N LYS A 108 10.35 22.73 -13.37
CA LYS A 108 10.97 21.45 -12.96
C LYS A 108 10.02 20.60 -12.10
N ILE A 109 9.40 21.23 -11.09
CA ILE A 109 8.44 20.54 -10.21
C ILE A 109 7.22 20.03 -10.99
N LYS A 110 6.72 20.79 -11.98
CA LYS A 110 5.61 20.33 -12.83
C LYS A 110 6.01 19.13 -13.68
N ASP A 111 7.21 19.17 -14.26
CA ASP A 111 7.73 18.11 -15.11
C ASP A 111 7.95 16.83 -14.26
N GLU A 112 8.61 16.92 -13.10
CA GLU A 112 8.79 15.82 -12.15
C GLU A 112 7.45 15.22 -11.68
N ASN A 113 6.47 16.08 -11.34
CA ASN A 113 5.13 15.60 -10.96
C ASN A 113 4.42 14.87 -12.12
N SER A 114 4.66 15.28 -13.36
CA SER A 114 4.09 14.60 -14.52
C SER A 114 4.70 13.21 -14.72
N GLU A 115 6.01 13.08 -14.54
CA GLU A 115 6.74 11.81 -14.62
C GLU A 115 6.30 10.86 -13.50
N LEU A 116 6.23 11.35 -12.26
CA LEU A 116 5.75 10.58 -11.12
C LEU A 116 4.31 10.10 -11.29
N ARG A 117 3.43 10.89 -11.91
CA ARG A 117 2.07 10.46 -12.25
C ARG A 117 2.06 9.30 -13.24
N ILE A 118 2.88 9.37 -14.29
CA ILE A 118 3.00 8.31 -15.29
C ILE A 118 3.53 7.03 -14.64
N GLU A 119 4.55 7.14 -13.79
CA GLU A 119 5.14 6.01 -13.08
C GLU A 119 4.14 5.37 -12.11
N ASN A 120 3.44 6.17 -11.31
CA ASN A 120 2.37 5.68 -10.43
C ASN A 120 1.28 4.94 -11.22
N GLN A 121 0.87 5.46 -12.38
CA GLN A 121 -0.13 4.81 -13.21
C GLN A 121 0.38 3.46 -13.77
N LYS A 122 1.66 3.37 -14.15
CA LYS A 122 2.28 2.09 -14.54
C LYS A 122 2.28 1.09 -13.38
N HIS A 123 2.64 1.51 -12.18
CA HIS A 123 2.62 0.66 -10.99
C HIS A 123 1.21 0.18 -10.65
N GLN A 124 0.20 1.06 -10.75
CA GLN A 124 -1.19 0.71 -10.50
C GLN A 124 -1.72 -0.31 -11.52
N ASN A 125 -1.36 -0.14 -12.80
CA ASN A 125 -1.71 -1.10 -13.86
C ASN A 125 -1.07 -2.47 -13.62
N ARG A 126 0.23 -2.50 -13.27
CA ARG A 126 0.95 -3.74 -12.93
C ARG A 126 0.33 -4.43 -11.72
N SER A 127 0.04 -3.68 -10.65
CA SER A 127 -0.59 -4.20 -9.44
C SER A 127 -1.95 -4.84 -9.75
N SER A 128 -2.78 -4.16 -10.55
CA SER A 128 -4.08 -4.69 -11.01
C SER A 128 -3.93 -5.98 -11.83
N SER A 129 -2.90 -6.05 -12.69
CA SER A 129 -2.59 -7.27 -13.45
C SER A 129 -2.23 -8.43 -12.54
N TYR A 130 -1.32 -8.22 -11.58
CA TYR A 130 -0.93 -9.25 -10.62
C TYR A 130 -2.09 -9.69 -9.72
N GLU A 131 -2.97 -8.78 -9.32
CA GLU A 131 -4.16 -9.13 -8.55
C GLU A 131 -5.08 -10.07 -9.35
N ASN A 132 -5.26 -9.80 -10.65
CA ASN A 132 -6.04 -10.64 -11.54
C ASN A 132 -5.39 -12.02 -11.75
N GLU A 133 -4.07 -12.10 -11.91
CA GLU A 133 -3.35 -13.37 -11.99
C GLU A 133 -3.48 -14.18 -10.69
N CYS A 134 -3.30 -13.55 -9.54
CA CYS A 134 -3.52 -14.17 -8.23
C CYS A 134 -4.95 -14.73 -8.09
N LYS A 135 -5.98 -14.00 -8.55
CA LYS A 135 -7.37 -14.48 -8.57
C LYS A 135 -7.52 -15.71 -9.47
N LYS A 136 -6.90 -15.73 -10.66
CA LYS A 136 -6.91 -16.90 -11.55
C LYS A 136 -6.21 -18.10 -10.92
N MET A 137 -5.04 -17.91 -10.33
CA MET A 137 -4.31 -18.98 -9.64
C MET A 137 -5.10 -19.55 -8.46
N LYS A 138 -5.72 -18.70 -7.63
CA LYS A 138 -6.60 -19.15 -6.54
C LYS A 138 -7.75 -20.02 -7.04
N LYS A 139 -8.43 -19.62 -8.12
CA LYS A 139 -9.49 -20.44 -8.74
C LYS A 139 -8.94 -21.79 -9.21
N ARG A 140 -7.76 -21.81 -9.84
CA ARG A 140 -7.13 -23.04 -10.31
C ARG A 140 -6.74 -23.98 -9.17
N ILE A 141 -6.22 -23.45 -8.06
CA ILE A 141 -5.89 -24.24 -6.86
C ILE A 141 -7.15 -24.89 -6.29
N ILE A 142 -8.26 -24.15 -6.20
CA ILE A 142 -9.55 -24.69 -5.72
C ILE A 142 -10.03 -25.83 -6.63
N GLU A 143 -9.95 -25.66 -7.95
CA GLU A 143 -10.32 -26.68 -8.92
C GLU A 143 -9.47 -27.95 -8.79
N LEU A 144 -8.14 -27.80 -8.71
CA LEU A 144 -7.21 -28.92 -8.53
C LEU A 144 -7.45 -29.65 -7.22
N ASN A 145 -7.71 -28.94 -6.12
CA ASN A 145 -8.06 -29.55 -4.84
C ASN A 145 -9.36 -30.36 -4.94
N SER A 146 -10.38 -29.86 -5.65
CA SER A 146 -11.62 -30.60 -5.89
C SER A 146 -11.37 -31.89 -6.69
N GLN A 147 -10.53 -31.82 -7.73
CA GLN A 147 -10.14 -32.99 -8.52
C GLN A 147 -9.37 -34.02 -7.68
N LEU A 148 -8.46 -33.55 -6.82
CA LEU A 148 -7.67 -34.39 -5.93
C LEU A 148 -8.55 -35.12 -4.90
N ILE A 149 -9.53 -34.43 -4.30
CA ILE A 149 -10.52 -35.04 -3.40
C ILE A 149 -11.32 -36.13 -4.13
N LYS A 150 -11.80 -35.85 -5.35
CA LYS A 150 -12.53 -36.85 -6.16
C LYS A 150 -11.66 -38.07 -6.47
N SER A 151 -10.39 -37.86 -6.81
CA SER A 151 -9.45 -38.95 -7.08
C SER A 151 -9.19 -39.78 -5.82
N ASN A 152 -9.01 -39.13 -4.67
CA ASN A 152 -8.80 -39.81 -3.39
C ASN A 152 -10.01 -40.66 -3.01
N ASN A 153 -11.23 -40.15 -3.17
CA ASN A 153 -12.46 -40.92 -2.92
C ASN A 153 -12.61 -42.13 -3.85
N LYS A 154 -12.15 -42.04 -5.11
CA LYS A 154 -12.12 -43.18 -6.02
C LYS A 154 -11.08 -44.21 -5.59
N ALA A 155 -9.91 -43.77 -5.16
CA ALA A 155 -8.86 -44.65 -4.66
C ALA A 155 -9.34 -45.43 -3.43
N THR A 156 -9.94 -44.76 -2.45
CA THR A 156 -10.48 -45.41 -1.24
C THR A 156 -11.63 -46.38 -1.56
N ALA A 157 -12.50 -46.04 -2.51
CA ALA A 157 -13.54 -46.97 -2.98
C ALA A 157 -12.94 -48.24 -3.62
N ASN A 158 -11.88 -48.08 -4.43
CA ASN A 158 -11.16 -49.20 -5.03
C ASN A 158 -10.43 -50.05 -3.98
N GLU A 159 -9.79 -49.43 -2.99
CA GLU A 159 -9.15 -50.15 -1.87
C GLU A 159 -10.16 -51.01 -1.11
N ASN A 160 -11.35 -50.47 -0.81
CA ASN A 160 -12.42 -51.23 -0.16
C ASN A 160 -12.90 -52.41 -1.03
N LYS A 161 -13.00 -52.21 -2.35
CA LYS A 161 -13.36 -53.28 -3.29
C LYS A 161 -12.28 -54.37 -3.33
N ILE A 162 -11.01 -54.00 -3.37
CA ILE A 162 -9.89 -54.94 -3.30
C ILE A 162 -9.96 -55.75 -2.02
N ARG A 163 -10.15 -55.09 -0.86
CA ARG A 163 -10.28 -55.77 0.43
C ARG A 163 -11.45 -56.78 0.46
N SER A 164 -12.59 -56.43 -0.14
CA SER A 164 -13.73 -57.35 -0.26
C SER A 164 -13.42 -58.56 -1.15
N LEU A 165 -12.72 -58.34 -2.26
CA LEU A 165 -12.30 -59.42 -3.15
C LEU A 165 -11.27 -60.33 -2.49
N GLU A 166 -10.32 -59.78 -1.75
CA GLU A 166 -9.34 -60.56 -0.96
C GLU A 166 -10.04 -61.46 0.06
N GLN A 167 -11.05 -60.96 0.77
CA GLN A 167 -11.86 -61.77 1.68
C GLN A 167 -12.61 -62.90 0.96
N THR A 168 -13.12 -62.62 -0.24
CA THR A 168 -13.83 -63.64 -1.04
C THR A 168 -12.86 -64.72 -1.53
N ILE A 169 -11.65 -64.34 -1.96
CA ILE A 169 -10.59 -65.29 -2.34
C ILE A 169 -10.21 -66.16 -1.14
N LEU A 170 -10.06 -65.57 0.05
CA LEU A 170 -9.77 -66.32 1.27
C LEU A 170 -10.84 -67.36 1.56
N TRP A 171 -12.12 -66.96 1.50
CA TRP A 171 -13.26 -67.86 1.70
C TRP A 171 -13.28 -69.00 0.66
N LEU A 172 -13.04 -68.69 -0.62
CA LEU A 172 -12.97 -69.69 -1.68
C LEU A 172 -11.84 -70.70 -1.42
N LYS A 173 -10.65 -70.24 -1.01
CA LYS A 173 -9.53 -71.13 -0.65
C LYS A 173 -9.87 -72.05 0.52
N SER A 174 -10.56 -71.53 1.54
CA SER A 174 -11.04 -72.35 2.66
C SER A 174 -12.08 -73.37 2.22
N SER A 175 -13.00 -72.99 1.33
CA SER A 175 -14.01 -73.89 0.76
C SER A 175 -13.37 -75.00 -0.08
N GLU A 176 -12.40 -74.65 -0.93
CA GLU A 176 -11.64 -75.62 -1.74
C GLU A 176 -10.94 -76.65 -0.85
N SER A 177 -10.26 -76.21 0.21
CA SER A 177 -9.62 -77.09 1.19
C SER A 177 -10.60 -78.07 1.85
N SER A 178 -11.86 -77.67 2.08
CA SER A 178 -12.91 -78.53 2.63
C SER A 178 -13.48 -79.54 1.61
N ILE A 179 -13.48 -79.18 0.32
CA ILE A 179 -13.98 -80.05 -0.76
C ILE A 179 -12.98 -81.18 -1.08
N VAL A 180 -11.67 -80.91 -1.02
CA VAL A 180 -10.61 -81.89 -1.36
C VAL A 180 -10.75 -83.23 -0.60
N PRO A 181 -10.95 -83.26 0.75
CA PRO A 181 -11.21 -84.51 1.47
C PRO A 181 -12.44 -85.27 0.97
N SER A 182 -13.50 -84.55 0.60
CA SER A 182 -14.73 -85.14 0.08
C SER A 182 -14.50 -85.77 -1.30
N LEU A 183 -13.75 -85.11 -2.18
CA LEU A 183 -13.34 -85.69 -3.47
C LEU A 183 -12.48 -86.94 -3.29
N ASN A 184 -11.52 -86.91 -2.36
CA ASN A 184 -10.71 -88.09 -2.03
C ASN A 184 -11.56 -89.24 -1.50
N LYS A 185 -12.60 -88.95 -0.70
CA LYS A 185 -13.55 -89.97 -0.22
C LYS A 185 -14.37 -90.56 -1.36
N ILE A 186 -14.88 -89.73 -2.28
CA ILE A 186 -15.61 -90.20 -3.47
C ILE A 186 -14.72 -91.08 -4.34
N ALA A 187 -13.46 -90.69 -4.56
CA ALA A 187 -12.50 -91.48 -5.34
C ALA A 187 -12.26 -92.86 -4.73
N ARG A 188 -12.11 -92.95 -3.40
CA ARG A 188 -12.01 -94.23 -2.67
C ARG A 188 -13.27 -95.08 -2.84
N LEU A 189 -14.43 -94.50 -2.59
CA LEU A 189 -15.72 -95.21 -2.74
C LEU A 189 -15.93 -95.73 -4.18
N LYS A 190 -15.49 -94.99 -5.19
CA LYS A 190 -15.56 -95.42 -6.59
C LYS A 190 -14.66 -96.64 -6.85
N SER A 191 -13.46 -96.66 -6.27
CA SER A 191 -12.56 -97.83 -6.32
C SER A 191 -13.15 -99.04 -5.60
N ASP A 192 -13.73 -98.83 -4.42
CA ASP A 192 -14.38 -99.88 -3.64
C ASP A 192 -15.59 -100.47 -4.39
N LEU A 193 -16.41 -99.61 -5.02
CA LEU A 193 -17.52 -100.02 -5.87
C LEU A 193 -17.05 -100.86 -7.06
N GLN A 194 -16.01 -100.41 -7.77
CA GLN A 194 -15.43 -101.16 -8.89
C GLN A 194 -14.94 -102.55 -8.45
N ASN A 195 -14.30 -102.63 -7.29
CA ASN A 195 -13.87 -103.91 -6.72
C ASN A 195 -15.05 -104.81 -6.36
N ALA A 196 -16.14 -104.24 -5.82
CA ALA A 196 -17.36 -104.98 -5.53
C ALA A 196 -18.05 -105.48 -6.79
N GLU A 197 -18.13 -104.68 -7.85
CA GLU A 197 -18.67 -105.06 -9.15
C GLU A 197 -17.86 -106.20 -9.78
N ASN A 198 -16.52 -106.13 -9.71
CA ASN A 198 -15.65 -107.20 -10.18
C ASN A 198 -15.88 -108.51 -9.41
N LYS A 199 -16.02 -108.43 -8.08
CA LYS A 199 -16.37 -109.59 -7.23
C LYS A 199 -17.75 -110.16 -7.58
N LEU A 200 -18.75 -109.29 -7.77
CA LEU A 200 -20.10 -109.69 -8.14
C LEU A 200 -20.13 -110.39 -9.51
N SER A 201 -19.37 -109.88 -10.48
CA SER A 201 -19.21 -110.50 -11.81
C SER A 201 -18.60 -111.90 -11.70
N ALA A 202 -17.58 -112.08 -10.85
CA ALA A 202 -17.00 -113.39 -10.59
C ALA A 202 -18.00 -114.36 -9.96
N ILE A 203 -18.76 -113.91 -8.95
CA ILE A 203 -19.83 -114.72 -8.32
C ILE A 203 -20.92 -115.09 -9.32
N LYS A 204 -21.34 -114.16 -10.19
CA LYS A 204 -22.32 -114.44 -11.25
C LYS A 204 -21.84 -115.54 -12.19
N LYS A 205 -20.59 -115.47 -12.66
CA LYS A 205 -19.99 -116.53 -13.49
C LYS A 205 -19.92 -117.87 -12.76
N GLU A 206 -19.56 -117.88 -11.48
CA GLU A 206 -19.53 -119.10 -10.68
C GLU A 206 -20.94 -119.69 -10.50
N SER A 207 -21.95 -118.83 -10.29
CA SER A 207 -23.36 -119.25 -10.22
C SER A 207 -23.81 -119.87 -11.54
N GLU A 208 -23.54 -119.23 -12.67
CA GLU A 208 -23.86 -119.76 -14.01
C GLU A 208 -23.21 -121.14 -14.26
N GLN A 209 -21.96 -121.34 -13.81
CA GLN A 209 -21.29 -122.64 -13.88
C GLN A 209 -21.98 -123.69 -13.00
N LYS A 210 -22.41 -123.31 -11.79
CA LYS A 210 -23.16 -124.21 -10.90
C LYS A 210 -24.52 -124.56 -11.49
N ASP A 211 -25.23 -123.60 -12.09
CA ASP A 211 -26.51 -123.83 -12.74
C ASP A 211 -26.37 -124.81 -13.92
N LEU A 212 -25.33 -124.65 -14.76
CA LEU A 212 -24.99 -125.61 -15.82
C LEU A 212 -24.68 -127.02 -15.28
N LEU A 213 -23.96 -127.10 -14.15
CA LEU A 213 -23.66 -128.37 -13.50
C LEU A 213 -24.93 -129.05 -12.97
N ILE A 214 -25.81 -128.28 -12.31
CA ILE A 214 -27.11 -128.75 -11.85
C ILE A 214 -27.91 -129.27 -13.04
N GLU A 215 -28.03 -128.51 -14.13
CA GLU A 215 -28.74 -128.94 -15.34
C GLU A 215 -28.18 -130.26 -15.90
N THR A 216 -26.86 -130.41 -15.91
CA THR A 216 -26.18 -131.63 -16.35
C THR A 216 -26.46 -132.82 -15.44
N LEU A 217 -26.44 -132.62 -14.12
CA LEU A 217 -26.76 -133.64 -13.12
C LEU A 217 -28.24 -134.03 -13.17
N THR A 218 -29.16 -133.07 -13.32
CA THR A 218 -30.59 -133.33 -13.49
C THR A 218 -30.86 -134.17 -14.73
N LYS A 219 -30.19 -133.87 -15.87
CA LYS A 219 -30.26 -134.71 -17.08
C LYS A 219 -29.75 -136.14 -16.83
N ARG A 220 -28.66 -136.32 -16.07
CA ARG A 220 -28.15 -137.65 -15.69
C ARG A 220 -29.11 -138.39 -14.77
N ILE A 221 -29.70 -137.73 -13.78
CA ILE A 221 -30.68 -138.34 -12.89
C ILE A 221 -31.88 -138.82 -13.69
N LEU A 222 -32.43 -137.98 -14.57
CA LEU A 222 -33.53 -138.37 -15.48
C LEU A 222 -33.15 -139.58 -16.36
N ASP A 223 -31.92 -139.64 -16.86
CA ASP A 223 -31.43 -140.80 -17.63
C ASP A 223 -31.33 -142.06 -16.75
N HIS A 224 -30.85 -141.95 -15.51
CA HIS A 224 -30.81 -143.04 -14.55
C HIS A 224 -32.21 -143.49 -14.11
N GLU A 225 -33.13 -142.58 -13.85
CA GLU A 225 -34.53 -142.87 -13.54
C GLU A 225 -35.19 -143.62 -14.70
N ARG A 226 -34.96 -143.20 -15.95
CA ARG A 226 -35.42 -143.93 -17.15
C ARG A 226 -34.82 -145.34 -17.23
N LYS A 227 -33.52 -145.49 -16.95
CA LYS A 227 -32.84 -146.80 -16.94
C LYS A 227 -33.36 -147.71 -15.82
N LEU A 228 -33.63 -147.17 -14.64
CA LEU A 228 -34.24 -147.91 -13.54
C LEU A 228 -35.66 -148.32 -13.87
N TYR A 229 -36.48 -147.45 -14.44
CA TYR A 229 -37.82 -147.78 -14.93
C TYR A 229 -37.78 -148.93 -15.97
N LEU A 230 -36.81 -148.92 -16.89
CA LEU A 230 -36.58 -149.99 -17.87
C LEU A 230 -36.12 -151.32 -17.21
N LEU A 231 -35.44 -151.26 -16.08
CA LEU A 231 -35.04 -152.46 -15.32
C LEU A 231 -36.19 -152.98 -14.45
N GLU A 232 -36.97 -152.11 -13.82
CA GLU A 232 -38.16 -152.48 -13.04
C GLU A 232 -39.24 -153.11 -13.93
N THR A 233 -39.39 -152.65 -15.17
CA THR A 233 -40.29 -153.27 -16.16
C THR A 233 -39.80 -154.65 -16.59
N LYS A 234 -38.49 -154.88 -16.69
CA LYS A 234 -37.89 -156.19 -16.97
C LYS A 234 -37.95 -157.20 -15.82
N ILE A 235 -38.09 -156.74 -14.56
CA ILE A 235 -38.21 -157.62 -13.38
C ILE A 235 -39.66 -158.07 -13.16
N LYS A 236 -40.64 -157.39 -13.79
CA LYS A 236 -42.07 -157.70 -13.69
C LYS A 236 -42.60 -158.61 -14.82
N GLU A 237 -41.73 -159.06 -15.73
CA GLU A 237 -41.99 -160.11 -16.73
C GLU A 237 -41.34 -161.44 -16.30
#